data_AF-A0A531MGF4-F1
#
_entry.id   AF-A0A531MGF4-F1
#
_cell.length_a   1.000
_cell.length_b   1.000
_cell.length_c   1.000
_cell.angle_alpha   90.00
_cell.angle_beta   90.00
_cell.angle_gamma   90.00
#
_symmetry.space_group_name_H-M   'P 1'
#
loop_
_entity.id
_entity.type
_entity.pdbx_description
1 polymer ?
#
loop_
_entity_poly.entity_id
_entity_poly.type
_entity_poly.pdbx_seq_one_letter_code
_entity_poly.pdbx_strand_id
1 'polypeptide(L)'
;MGFFDFGTIFFLIAAVVIFFQLRNVLGRRTGSERPPFDPYTAARTDKDATQKPENVVSLPRKRLPGEAAPADAYAAIDAFAKPDTDLNKGLRAIKDNDPSFDPKGFVDGAKMAYEMIVMA
;
A
#
# COMPACT_ATOMS: atom_id res chain seq x y z
N MET A 1 18.86 58.04 -4.16
CA MET A 1 18.18 57.81 -2.87
C MET A 1 16.69 57.70 -3.14
N GLY A 2 16.18 56.50 -3.36
CA GLY A 2 14.75 56.29 -3.57
C GLY A 2 14.49 55.08 -4.46
N PHE A 3 14.43 53.89 -3.87
CA PHE A 3 13.91 52.68 -4.53
C PHE A 3 13.20 51.72 -3.57
N PHE A 4 12.74 52.23 -2.43
CA PHE A 4 11.74 51.57 -1.59
C PHE A 4 10.42 52.34 -1.74
N ASP A 5 9.87 52.30 -2.94
CA ASP A 5 8.55 52.84 -3.20
C ASP A 5 7.50 51.98 -2.50
N PHE A 6 6.41 52.61 -2.05
CA PHE A 6 5.31 51.91 -1.38
C PHE A 6 4.79 50.74 -2.23
N GLY A 7 4.82 50.86 -3.56
CA GLY A 7 4.46 49.79 -4.48
C GLY A 7 5.37 48.56 -4.35
N THR A 8 6.69 48.75 -4.30
CA THR A 8 7.65 47.64 -4.18
C THR A 8 7.50 46.91 -2.85
N ILE A 9 7.27 47.65 -1.76
CA ILE A 9 7.03 47.09 -0.43
C ILE A 9 5.72 46.29 -0.41
N PHE A 10 4.66 46.81 -1.03
CA PHE A 10 3.38 46.11 -1.15
C PHE A 10 3.51 44.79 -1.90
N PHE A 11 4.21 44.77 -3.04
CA PHE A 11 4.45 43.54 -3.81
C PHE A 11 5.30 42.52 -3.04
N LEU A 12 6.28 42.98 -2.26
CA LEU A 12 7.11 42.11 -1.43
C LEU A 12 6.25 41.43 -0.34
N ILE A 13 5.41 42.19 0.35
CA ILE A 13 4.47 41.64 1.35
C ILE A 13 3.50 40.66 0.69
N ALA A 14 2.90 41.03 -0.46
CA ALA A 14 1.98 40.15 -1.19
C ALA A 14 2.66 38.83 -1.61
N ALA A 15 3.90 38.90 -2.12
CA ALA A 15 4.67 37.71 -2.50
C ALA A 15 4.89 36.78 -1.30
N VAL A 16 5.29 37.32 -0.15
CA VAL A 16 5.49 36.53 1.09
C VAL A 16 4.20 35.85 1.54
N VAL A 17 3.08 36.58 1.51
CA VAL A 17 1.76 36.04 1.89
C VAL A 17 1.34 34.89 0.96
N ILE A 18 1.52 35.05 -0.35
CA ILE A 18 1.21 34.01 -1.35
C ILE A 18 2.06 32.75 -1.09
N PHE A 19 3.38 32.90 -0.90
CA PHE A 19 4.26 31.77 -0.60
C PHE A 19 3.85 31.03 0.70
N PHE A 20 3.49 31.78 1.74
CA PHE A 20 3.04 31.19 3.00
C PHE A 20 1.71 30.46 2.85
N GLN A 21 0.78 31.00 2.05
CA GLN A 21 -0.50 30.38 1.77
C GLN A 21 -0.35 29.09 0.94
N LEU A 22 0.50 29.09 -0.09
CA LEU A 22 0.83 27.90 -0.87
C LEU A 22 1.46 26.80 0.00
N ARG A 23 2.36 27.17 0.92
CA ARG A 23 2.95 26.22 1.88
C ARG A 23 1.89 25.60 2.80
N ASN A 24 0.91 26.39 3.24
CA ASN A 24 -0.16 25.94 4.13
C ASN A 24 -1.20 25.07 3.41
N VAL A 25 -1.38 25.24 2.10
CA VAL A 25 -2.30 24.42 1.28
C VAL A 25 -1.67 23.09 0.87
N LEU A 26 -0.37 23.04 0.54
CA LEU A 26 0.33 21.80 0.15
C LEU A 26 0.45 20.75 1.26
N GLY A 27 0.23 21.13 2.53
CA GLY A 27 0.33 20.23 3.69
C GLY A 27 -1.00 19.80 4.30
N ARG A 28 -2.14 20.30 3.79
CA ARG A 28 -3.45 19.97 4.33
C ARG A 28 -4.06 18.87 3.50
N ARG A 29 -3.78 17.64 3.91
CA ARG A 29 -4.67 16.50 3.68
C ARG A 29 -6.08 16.99 3.96
N THR A 30 -6.85 17.21 2.90
CA THR A 30 -8.27 17.51 3.00
C THR A 30 -8.89 16.37 3.78
N GLY A 31 -9.23 16.62 5.04
CA GLY A 31 -9.78 15.66 6.01
C GLY A 31 -11.20 15.26 5.65
N SER A 32 -11.38 14.78 4.42
CA SER A 32 -12.59 14.16 3.87
C SER A 32 -12.35 12.66 3.72
N GLU A 33 -11.41 12.09 4.46
CA GLU A 33 -11.34 10.66 4.62
C GLU A 33 -12.57 10.27 5.43
N ARG A 34 -13.52 9.62 4.75
CA ARG A 34 -14.66 8.94 5.36
C ARG A 34 -14.11 8.16 6.56
N PRO A 35 -14.61 8.36 7.79
CA PRO A 35 -14.13 7.59 8.93
C PRO A 35 -14.19 6.11 8.54
N PRO A 36 -13.11 5.35 8.76
CA PRO A 36 -13.10 3.93 8.43
C PRO A 36 -14.34 3.26 9.02
N PHE A 37 -15.08 2.56 8.17
CA PHE A 37 -16.18 1.72 8.59
C PHE A 37 -15.65 0.78 9.68
N ASP A 38 -16.23 0.87 10.88
CA ASP A 38 -15.88 0.01 12.01
C ASP A 38 -16.85 -1.19 12.06
N PRO A 39 -16.46 -2.35 11.49
CA PRO A 39 -17.30 -3.55 11.49
C PRO A 39 -17.52 -4.17 12.87
N TYR A 40 -16.86 -3.69 13.94
CA TYR A 40 -16.92 -4.32 15.27
C TYR A 40 -18.00 -3.74 16.19
N THR A 41 -18.63 -2.63 15.83
CA THR A 41 -19.73 -2.05 16.64
C THR A 41 -21.08 -2.73 16.37
N ALA A 42 -21.28 -3.31 15.18
CA ALA A 42 -22.51 -4.01 14.81
C ALA A 42 -22.63 -5.43 15.39
N ALA A 43 -21.53 -6.02 15.87
CA ALA A 43 -21.49 -7.42 16.32
C ALA A 43 -21.77 -7.61 17.83
N ARG A 44 -21.99 -6.54 18.60
CA ARG A 44 -22.13 -6.63 20.07
C ARG A 44 -23.55 -6.82 20.60
N THR A 45 -24.56 -6.97 19.74
CA THR A 45 -25.94 -7.10 20.21
C THR A 45 -26.51 -8.52 20.12
N ASP A 46 -25.90 -9.43 19.38
CA ASP A 46 -26.46 -10.78 19.23
C ASP A 46 -25.40 -11.86 19.46
N LYS A 47 -25.54 -12.57 20.59
CA LYS A 47 -25.28 -14.02 20.81
C LYS A 47 -24.61 -14.34 22.14
N ASP A 48 -25.39 -14.20 23.21
CA ASP A 48 -25.56 -15.32 24.13
C ASP A 48 -26.14 -16.51 23.33
N ALA A 49 -25.31 -17.48 22.95
CA ALA A 49 -25.74 -18.85 22.67
C ALA A 49 -24.54 -19.74 22.27
N THR A 50 -24.18 -20.61 23.22
CA THR A 50 -23.85 -22.03 22.98
C THR A 50 -22.42 -22.36 22.52
N GLN A 51 -21.68 -22.90 23.50
CA GLN A 51 -20.45 -23.68 23.39
C GLN A 51 -20.51 -24.76 22.30
N LYS A 52 -19.48 -24.83 21.43
CA LYS A 52 -19.01 -26.02 20.70
C LYS A 52 -17.51 -25.86 20.39
N PRO A 53 -16.74 -26.97 20.31
CA PRO A 53 -15.29 -26.98 20.50
C PRO A 53 -14.56 -26.24 19.38
N GLU A 54 -13.50 -25.54 19.79
CA GLU A 54 -12.68 -24.69 18.96
C GLU A 54 -12.10 -25.44 17.75
N ASN A 55 -12.57 -25.10 16.55
CA ASN A 55 -11.75 -25.26 15.36
C ASN A 55 -10.82 -24.05 15.30
N VAL A 56 -9.70 -24.14 16.03
CA VAL A 56 -8.66 -23.11 16.05
C VAL A 56 -7.99 -23.10 14.68
N VAL A 57 -8.57 -22.36 13.73
CA VAL A 57 -7.86 -21.98 12.52
C VAL A 57 -6.69 -21.13 12.98
N SER A 58 -5.50 -21.72 12.93
CA SER A 58 -4.26 -21.03 13.26
C SER A 58 -4.16 -19.84 12.32
N LEU A 59 -4.36 -18.63 12.87
CA LEU A 59 -4.16 -17.39 12.14
C LEU A 59 -2.77 -17.45 11.51
N PRO A 60 -2.62 -17.14 10.20
CA PRO A 60 -1.31 -17.06 9.57
C PRO A 60 -0.45 -16.12 10.41
N ARG A 61 0.48 -16.70 11.16
CA ARG A 61 1.35 -15.95 12.04
C ARG A 61 2.18 -15.07 11.12
N LYS A 62 1.97 -13.75 11.21
CA LYS A 62 2.74 -12.74 10.47
C LYS A 62 4.21 -13.08 10.68
N ARG A 63 4.87 -13.55 9.61
CA ARG A 63 6.22 -14.09 9.69
C ARG A 63 7.15 -13.00 10.21
N LEU A 64 7.96 -13.34 11.20
CA LEU A 64 9.07 -12.50 11.59
C LEU A 64 10.09 -12.50 10.43
N PRO A 65 10.67 -11.34 10.09
CA PRO A 65 11.72 -11.29 9.07
C PRO A 65 12.91 -12.14 9.54
N GLY A 66 13.19 -13.24 8.82
CA GLY A 66 14.30 -14.15 9.10
C GLY A 66 13.93 -15.64 9.18
N GLU A 67 12.65 -16.00 9.27
CA GLU A 67 12.24 -17.41 9.23
C GLU A 67 12.24 -17.91 7.78
N ALA A 68 13.07 -18.90 7.48
CA ALA A 68 13.10 -19.53 6.16
C ALA A 68 11.70 -20.08 5.83
N ALA A 69 11.13 -19.65 4.70
CA ALA A 69 9.86 -20.20 4.27
C ALA A 69 10.00 -21.72 4.11
N PRO A 70 8.93 -22.51 4.40
CA PRO A 70 8.94 -23.93 4.07
C PRO A 70 9.30 -24.08 2.58
N ALA A 71 10.15 -25.05 2.23
CA ALA A 71 10.68 -25.23 0.87
C ALA A 71 9.58 -25.24 -0.20
N ASP A 72 8.37 -25.64 0.17
CA ASP A 72 7.18 -25.65 -0.69
C ASP A 72 6.64 -24.24 -1.05
N ALA A 73 6.90 -23.23 -0.21
CA ALA A 73 6.40 -21.87 -0.41
C ALA A 73 6.93 -21.20 -1.68
N TYR A 74 8.10 -21.63 -2.16
CA TYR A 74 8.75 -21.08 -3.34
C TYR A 74 8.81 -22.07 -4.50
N ALA A 75 8.22 -23.26 -4.37
CA ALA A 75 8.27 -24.30 -5.41
C ALA A 75 7.76 -23.80 -6.77
N ALA A 76 6.64 -23.05 -6.78
CA ALA A 76 6.10 -22.43 -7.98
C ALA A 76 7.05 -21.39 -8.61
N ILE A 77 7.80 -20.67 -7.77
CA ILE A 77 8.77 -19.66 -8.20
C ILE A 77 10.02 -20.33 -8.77
N ASP A 78 10.49 -21.41 -8.13
CA ASP A 78 11.66 -22.17 -8.56
C ASP A 78 11.41 -22.95 -9.86
N ALA A 79 10.17 -23.37 -10.07
CA ALA A 79 9.73 -23.93 -11.35
C ALA A 79 9.66 -22.86 -12.46
N PHE A 80 9.35 -21.60 -12.12
CA PHE A 80 9.20 -20.51 -13.08
C PHE A 80 10.53 -19.84 -13.44
N ALA A 81 11.40 -19.64 -12.46
CA ALA A 81 12.70 -19.02 -12.60
C ALA A 81 13.73 -19.80 -11.78
N LYS A 82 14.90 -20.09 -12.36
CA LYS A 82 15.96 -20.83 -11.67
C LYS A 82 16.32 -20.17 -10.33
N PRO A 83 16.53 -20.95 -9.25
CA PRO A 83 17.01 -20.43 -7.97
C PRO A 83 18.26 -19.54 -8.13
N ASP A 84 18.43 -18.60 -7.20
CA ASP A 84 19.55 -17.65 -7.11
C ASP A 84 19.69 -16.62 -8.25
N THR A 85 18.83 -16.67 -9.26
CA THR A 85 18.73 -15.61 -10.27
C THR A 85 18.07 -14.35 -9.70
N ASP A 86 18.37 -13.19 -10.27
CA ASP A 86 17.78 -11.92 -9.83
C ASP A 86 16.25 -11.90 -10.01
N LEU A 87 15.75 -12.54 -11.08
CA LEU A 87 14.33 -12.74 -11.30
C LEU A 87 13.70 -13.57 -10.16
N ASN A 88 14.30 -14.72 -9.83
CA ASN A 88 13.80 -15.58 -8.76
C ASN A 88 13.79 -14.84 -7.41
N LYS A 89 14.85 -14.09 -7.07
CA LYS A 89 14.90 -13.25 -5.87
C LYS A 89 13.79 -12.21 -5.83
N GLY A 90 13.54 -11.53 -6.95
CA GLY A 90 12.44 -10.56 -7.07
C GLY A 90 11.07 -11.21 -6.86
N LEU A 91 10.82 -12.35 -7.50
CA LEU A 91 9.57 -13.10 -7.33
C LEU A 91 9.35 -13.58 -5.88
N ARG A 92 10.42 -14.04 -5.22
CA ARG A 92 10.36 -14.43 -3.80
C ARG A 92 10.03 -13.23 -2.91
N ALA A 93 10.64 -12.08 -3.15
CA ALA A 93 10.32 -10.86 -2.41
C ALA A 93 8.84 -10.46 -2.55
N ILE A 94 8.23 -10.66 -3.72
CA ILE A 94 6.78 -10.44 -3.89
C ILE A 94 6.00 -11.46 -3.05
N LYS A 95 6.32 -12.76 -3.14
CA LYS A 95 5.66 -13.82 -2.36
C LYS A 95 5.76 -13.63 -0.84
N ASP A 96 6.85 -13.06 -0.37
CA ASP A 96 7.06 -12.75 1.05
C ASP A 96 6.11 -11.65 1.54
N ASN A 97 5.74 -10.71 0.66
CA ASN A 97 4.79 -9.64 0.95
C ASN A 97 3.33 -10.01 0.62
N ASP A 98 3.13 -10.89 -0.36
CA ASP A 98 1.84 -11.45 -0.76
C ASP A 98 1.90 -12.99 -0.78
N PRO A 99 1.47 -13.66 0.31
CA PRO A 99 1.46 -15.12 0.39
C PRO A 99 0.61 -15.81 -0.68
N SER A 100 -0.36 -15.10 -1.29
CA SER A 100 -1.23 -15.64 -2.34
C SER A 100 -0.62 -15.55 -3.74
N PHE A 101 0.53 -14.88 -3.88
CA PHE A 101 1.19 -14.65 -5.16
C PHE A 101 1.46 -15.94 -5.96
N ASP A 102 1.11 -15.90 -7.26
CA ASP A 102 1.40 -16.93 -8.26
C ASP A 102 2.13 -16.31 -9.46
N PRO A 103 3.37 -16.76 -9.79
CA PRO A 103 4.16 -16.18 -10.88
C PRO A 103 3.47 -16.23 -12.25
N LYS A 104 2.78 -17.35 -12.57
CA LYS A 104 2.17 -17.54 -13.89
C LYS A 104 0.98 -16.62 -14.08
N GLY A 105 0.03 -16.65 -13.15
CA GLY A 105 -1.14 -15.77 -13.18
C GLY A 105 -0.76 -14.29 -13.15
N PHE A 106 0.31 -13.92 -12.44
CA PHE A 106 0.82 -12.55 -12.44
C PHE A 106 1.25 -12.08 -13.83
N VAL A 107 2.04 -12.89 -14.56
CA VAL A 107 2.50 -12.53 -15.92
C VAL A 107 1.35 -12.47 -16.91
N ASP A 108 0.41 -13.41 -16.83
CA ASP A 108 -0.78 -13.41 -17.68
C ASP A 108 -1.63 -12.14 -17.45
N GLY A 109 -1.85 -11.77 -16.17
CA GLY A 109 -2.54 -10.53 -15.81
C GLY A 109 -1.79 -9.27 -16.24
N ALA A 110 -0.46 -9.26 -16.09
CA ALA A 110 0.39 -8.14 -16.52
C ALA A 110 0.31 -7.91 -18.03
N LYS A 111 0.25 -8.98 -18.83
CA LYS A 111 0.06 -8.88 -20.29
C LYS A 111 -1.28 -8.24 -20.65
N MET A 112 -2.38 -8.69 -20.02
CA MET A 112 -3.70 -8.10 -20.24
C MET A 112 -3.74 -6.63 -19.85
N ALA A 113 -3.15 -6.27 -18.71
CA ALA A 113 -3.07 -4.88 -18.25
C ALA A 113 -2.26 -4.02 -19.23
N TYR A 114 -1.14 -4.52 -19.72
CA TYR A 114 -0.32 -3.83 -20.72
C TYR A 114 -1.11 -3.54 -22.00
N GLU A 115 -1.83 -4.55 -22.53
CA GLU A 115 -2.67 -4.38 -23.72
C GLU A 115 -3.75 -3.31 -23.50
N MET A 116 -4.43 -3.32 -22.35
CA MET A 116 -5.43 -2.29 -22.01
C MET A 116 -4.84 -0.88 -21.94
N ILE A 117 -3.66 -0.74 -21.34
CA ILE A 117 -3.01 0.58 -21.16
C ILE A 117 -2.53 1.14 -22.50
N VAL A 118 -1.98 0.31 -23.38
CA VAL A 118 -1.44 0.76 -24.68
C VAL A 118 -2.55 1.07 -25.69
N MET A 119 -3.69 0.39 -25.59
CA MET A 119 -4.82 0.60 -26.50
C MET A 119 -5.75 1.74 -26.06
N ALA A 120 -5.55 2.30 -24.85
CA ALA A 120 -6.35 3.39 -24.30
C ALA A 120 -5.96 4.77 -24.84
#